data_AF-A0A7C9PHF4-F1
#
_entry.id   AF-A0A7C9PHF4-F1
#
_cell.length_a   1.000
_cell.length_b   1.000
_cell.length_c   1.000
_cell.angle_alpha   90.00
_cell.angle_beta   90.00
_cell.angle_gamma   90.00
#
_symmetry.space_group_name_H-M   'P 1'
#
loop_
_entity.id
_entity.type
_entity.pdbx_description
1 polymer ?
#
loop_
_entity_poly.entity_id
_entity_poly.type
_entity_poly.pdbx_seq_one_letter_code
_entity_poly.pdbx_strand_id
1 'polypeptide(L)'
;MPSRRRNPAPEAPNPPVAAPAPEGARRVVDLDHYVPAYLTWIANKLSRGASQHYLALFDVGIETWRCLVLLAVEGSVSAQQVSRVIGLDKGAVSRCFKQMQARGLIRLGLDEQDGRLRLATLTPEGRALHDQILHLALLREQVFLNVLDAQEQATLLGLLRRLHENLPAVEAATAAEVKALRARGVGRPASGNPEPADPEDDDTAPGA
;
A
#
# COMPACT_ATOMS: atom_id res chain seq x y z
N MET A 1 39.66 -6.25 -36.45
CA MET A 1 39.69 -5.03 -35.60
C MET A 1 38.91 -3.96 -36.35
N PRO A 2 37.89 -3.32 -35.74
CA PRO A 2 37.96 -2.76 -34.40
C PRO A 2 37.04 -3.43 -33.37
N SER A 3 37.62 -3.62 -32.19
CA SER A 3 37.00 -4.09 -30.96
C SER A 3 35.89 -3.14 -30.50
N ARG A 4 34.64 -3.60 -30.44
CA ARG A 4 33.63 -2.94 -29.61
C ARG A 4 33.97 -3.22 -28.15
N ARG A 5 34.48 -2.18 -27.49
CA ARG A 5 34.76 -2.17 -26.05
C ARG A 5 33.48 -2.55 -25.31
N ARG A 6 33.64 -3.53 -24.44
CA ARG A 6 32.69 -4.02 -23.43
C ARG A 6 32.27 -2.81 -22.58
N ASN A 7 30.97 -2.51 -22.51
CA ASN A 7 30.46 -1.51 -21.59
C ASN A 7 30.62 -2.07 -20.16
N PRO A 8 31.26 -1.37 -19.21
CA PRO A 8 31.35 -1.84 -17.84
C PRO A 8 29.95 -1.78 -17.18
N ALA A 9 29.72 -2.72 -16.25
CA ALA A 9 28.50 -2.85 -15.47
C ALA A 9 28.15 -1.55 -14.71
N PRO A 10 26.86 -1.30 -14.41
CA PRO A 10 26.52 -0.21 -13.50
C PRO A 10 27.14 -0.50 -12.12
N GLU A 11 27.89 0.51 -11.68
CA GLU A 11 28.62 0.62 -10.43
C GLU A 11 27.70 0.44 -9.21
N ALA A 12 28.30 0.01 -8.09
CA ALA A 12 27.67 -0.35 -6.81
C ALA A 12 26.70 0.72 -6.24
N PRO A 13 25.75 0.34 -5.36
CA PRO A 13 24.77 1.26 -4.77
C PRO A 13 25.42 2.39 -3.96
N ASN A 14 24.78 3.57 -4.00
CA ASN A 14 25.17 4.78 -3.28
C ASN A 14 25.47 4.54 -1.78
N PRO A 15 26.40 5.32 -1.18
CA PRO A 15 26.70 5.30 0.25
C PRO A 15 25.50 5.75 1.13
N PRO A 16 25.55 5.49 2.44
CA PRO A 16 24.37 5.29 3.28
C PRO A 16 23.63 6.57 3.66
N VAL A 17 22.37 6.37 4.07
CA VAL A 17 21.52 7.29 4.82
C VAL A 17 22.31 7.91 5.99
N ALA A 18 22.57 9.22 5.88
CA ALA A 18 23.10 10.16 6.87
C ALA A 18 24.47 9.83 7.53
N ALA A 19 25.32 10.87 7.62
CA ALA A 19 26.58 10.83 8.36
C ALA A 19 26.38 10.46 9.86
N PRO A 20 27.35 9.80 10.52
CA PRO A 20 27.24 9.49 11.94
C PRO A 20 27.16 10.79 12.76
N ALA A 21 26.05 10.96 13.48
CA ALA A 21 25.84 12.08 14.38
C ALA A 21 26.84 12.03 15.56
N PRO A 22 27.26 13.20 16.10
CA PRO A 22 28.15 13.26 17.26
C PRO A 22 27.56 12.51 18.46
N GLU A 23 28.42 11.81 19.21
CA GLU A 23 28.04 11.03 20.38
C GLU A 23 27.26 11.89 21.38
N GLY A 24 26.03 11.46 21.72
CA GLY A 24 25.14 12.13 22.66
C GLY A 24 23.95 12.88 22.03
N ALA A 25 23.92 13.09 20.72
CA ALA A 25 22.75 13.64 20.06
C ALA A 25 21.64 12.56 19.93
N ARG A 26 20.42 12.88 20.38
CA ARG A 26 19.24 12.04 20.14
C ARG A 26 19.08 11.89 18.63
N ARG A 27 19.34 10.70 18.10
CA ARG A 27 19.13 10.41 16.67
C ARG A 27 17.63 10.46 16.39
N VAL A 28 17.19 11.51 15.72
CA VAL A 28 15.81 11.69 15.23
C VAL A 28 15.83 11.58 13.72
N VAL A 29 14.73 11.11 13.14
CA VAL A 29 14.56 11.08 11.68
C VAL A 29 14.49 12.51 11.16
N ASP A 30 15.42 12.86 10.27
CA ASP A 30 15.35 14.11 9.52
C ASP A 30 14.32 13.98 8.40
N LEU A 31 13.17 14.62 8.59
CA LEU A 31 12.04 14.50 7.66
C LEU A 31 12.32 15.06 6.28
N ASP A 32 13.22 16.05 6.15
CA ASP A 32 13.54 16.68 4.86
C ASP A 32 14.32 15.72 3.94
N HIS A 33 15.01 14.74 4.53
CA HIS A 33 15.80 13.73 3.82
C HIS A 33 15.27 12.31 4.02
N TYR A 34 14.06 12.15 4.56
CA TYR A 34 13.45 10.85 4.82
C TYR A 34 12.39 10.49 3.77
N VAL A 35 12.85 9.83 2.70
CA VAL A 35 12.00 9.40 1.56
C VAL A 35 10.70 8.68 1.97
N PRO A 36 10.67 7.77 2.98
CA PRO A 36 9.42 7.10 3.37
C PRO A 36 8.32 8.06 3.86
N ALA A 37 8.69 9.20 4.47
CA ALA A 37 7.72 10.22 4.86
C ALA A 37 7.05 10.83 3.63
N TYR A 38 7.82 11.25 2.62
CA TYR A 38 7.26 11.81 1.38
C TYR A 38 6.36 10.82 0.64
N LEU A 39 6.77 9.54 0.53
CA LEU A 39 5.92 8.49 -0.06
C LEU A 39 4.58 8.39 0.67
N THR A 40 4.61 8.35 2.01
CA THR A 40 3.40 8.24 2.84
C THR A 40 2.51 9.48 2.72
N TRP A 41 3.09 10.67 2.83
CA TRP A 41 2.32 11.92 2.83
C TRP A 41 1.68 12.20 1.47
N ILE A 42 2.43 12.01 0.38
CA ILE A 42 1.93 12.19 -0.98
C ILE A 42 0.82 11.18 -1.26
N ALA A 43 1.06 9.89 -1.00
CA ALA A 43 0.06 8.84 -1.21
C ALA A 43 -1.23 9.12 -0.43
N ASN A 44 -1.13 9.52 0.84
CA ASN A 44 -2.28 9.83 1.68
C ASN A 44 -3.04 11.07 1.21
N LYS A 45 -2.35 12.17 0.88
CA LYS A 45 -2.99 13.41 0.41
C LYS A 45 -3.66 13.22 -0.95
N LEU A 46 -2.99 12.57 -1.89
CA LEU A 46 -3.56 12.25 -3.21
C LEU A 46 -4.78 11.34 -3.08
N SER A 47 -4.68 10.29 -2.26
CA SER A 47 -5.78 9.33 -2.07
C SER A 47 -6.99 9.96 -1.38
N ARG A 48 -6.78 10.78 -0.34
CA ARG A 48 -7.88 11.49 0.35
C ARG A 48 -8.59 12.46 -0.58
N GLY A 49 -7.84 13.30 -1.30
CA GLY A 49 -8.44 14.24 -2.25
C GLY A 49 -9.22 13.52 -3.35
N ALA A 50 -8.67 12.42 -3.89
CA ALA A 50 -9.36 11.61 -4.90
C ALA A 50 -10.65 11.01 -4.32
N SER A 51 -10.57 10.37 -3.15
CA SER A 51 -11.73 9.73 -2.52
C SER A 51 -12.87 10.73 -2.25
N GLN A 52 -12.56 11.95 -1.82
CA GLN A 52 -13.60 12.97 -1.56
C GLN A 52 -14.37 13.32 -2.83
N HIS A 53 -13.67 13.58 -3.94
CA HIS A 53 -14.33 13.91 -5.20
C HIS A 53 -15.07 12.70 -5.81
N TYR A 54 -14.49 11.51 -5.71
CA TYR A 54 -15.09 10.30 -6.28
C TYR A 54 -16.33 9.87 -5.50
N LEU A 55 -16.33 10.01 -4.16
CA LEU A 55 -17.53 9.78 -3.34
C LEU A 55 -18.62 10.79 -3.68
N ALA A 56 -18.28 12.08 -3.81
CA ALA A 56 -19.26 13.12 -4.08
C ALA A 56 -19.97 12.97 -5.44
N LEU A 57 -19.26 12.48 -6.47
CA LEU A 57 -19.80 12.39 -7.82
C LEU A 57 -20.32 10.99 -8.19
N PHE A 58 -19.74 9.93 -7.62
CA PHE A 58 -19.95 8.56 -8.08
C PHE A 58 -20.24 7.57 -6.95
N ASP A 59 -20.27 8.03 -5.70
CA ASP A 59 -20.36 7.18 -4.51
C ASP A 59 -19.27 6.10 -4.48
N VAL A 60 -18.04 6.45 -4.91
CA VAL A 60 -16.90 5.53 -5.02
C VAL A 60 -15.74 6.01 -4.16
N GLY A 61 -15.32 5.19 -3.19
CA GLY A 61 -14.10 5.41 -2.43
C GLY A 61 -12.83 5.09 -3.23
N ILE A 62 -11.68 5.55 -2.74
CA ILE A 62 -10.39 5.34 -3.43
C ILE A 62 -10.02 3.86 -3.60
N GLU A 63 -10.38 2.99 -2.65
CA GLU A 63 -10.13 1.55 -2.73
C GLU A 63 -10.90 0.91 -3.89
N THR A 64 -12.18 1.26 -4.02
CA THR A 64 -13.03 0.81 -5.13
C THR A 64 -12.50 1.31 -6.47
N TRP A 65 -12.08 2.58 -6.55
CA TRP A 65 -11.42 3.10 -7.76
C TRP A 65 -10.18 2.28 -8.14
N ARG A 66 -9.29 1.99 -7.18
CA ARG A 66 -8.08 1.20 -7.43
C ARG A 66 -8.41 -0.22 -7.93
N CYS A 67 -9.45 -0.85 -7.38
CA CYS A 67 -9.94 -2.14 -7.87
C CYS A 67 -10.49 -2.04 -9.30
N LEU A 68 -11.30 -1.01 -9.62
CA LEU A 68 -11.82 -0.78 -10.97
C LEU A 68 -10.68 -0.64 -11.99
N VAL A 69 -9.65 0.15 -11.68
CA VAL A 69 -8.48 0.34 -12.55
C VAL A 69 -7.77 -0.98 -12.80
N LEU A 70 -7.47 -1.75 -11.74
CA LEU A 70 -6.76 -3.02 -11.92
C LEU A 70 -7.58 -4.00 -12.76
N LEU A 71 -8.89 -4.10 -12.52
CA LEU A 71 -9.79 -4.95 -13.30
C LEU A 71 -9.90 -4.49 -14.77
N ALA A 72 -9.86 -3.17 -15.02
CA ALA A 72 -9.91 -2.63 -16.37
C ALA A 72 -8.64 -2.98 -17.18
N VAL A 73 -7.48 -3.04 -16.52
CA VAL A 73 -6.18 -3.37 -17.12
C VAL A 73 -6.01 -4.88 -17.30
N GLU A 74 -6.29 -5.67 -16.26
CA GLU A 74 -5.99 -7.12 -16.23
C GLU A 74 -7.15 -7.97 -16.78
N GLY A 75 -8.35 -7.40 -16.92
CA GLY A 75 -9.56 -8.10 -17.35
C GLY A 75 -10.22 -8.90 -16.22
N SER A 76 -9.49 -9.83 -15.61
CA SER A 76 -9.94 -10.59 -14.43
C SER A 76 -8.85 -10.69 -13.37
N VAL A 77 -9.22 -10.53 -12.10
CA VAL A 77 -8.25 -10.61 -10.98
C VAL A 77 -8.83 -11.30 -9.76
N SER A 78 -7.98 -11.99 -9.02
CA SER A 78 -8.32 -12.50 -7.69
C SER A 78 -8.11 -11.44 -6.60
N ALA A 79 -8.77 -11.61 -5.46
CA ALA A 79 -8.55 -10.73 -4.30
C ALA A 79 -7.09 -10.77 -3.82
N GLN A 80 -6.41 -11.91 -3.98
CA GLN A 80 -4.99 -12.06 -3.66
C GLN A 80 -4.11 -11.22 -4.60
N GLN A 81 -4.41 -11.23 -5.90
CA GLN A 81 -3.70 -10.41 -6.88
C GLN A 81 -3.86 -8.92 -6.60
N VAL A 82 -5.10 -8.47 -6.30
CA VAL A 82 -5.36 -7.09 -5.88
C VAL A 82 -4.55 -6.72 -4.64
N SER A 83 -4.57 -7.57 -3.61
CA SER A 83 -3.82 -7.33 -2.36
C SER A 83 -2.32 -7.16 -2.64
N ARG A 84 -1.77 -8.01 -3.52
CA ARG A 84 -0.35 -7.98 -3.90
C ARG A 84 0.01 -6.74 -4.72
N VAL A 85 -0.81 -6.39 -5.72
CA VAL A 85 -0.50 -5.30 -6.67
C VAL A 85 -0.77 -3.93 -6.06
N ILE A 86 -1.90 -3.77 -5.37
CA ILE A 86 -2.33 -2.48 -4.83
C ILE A 86 -1.77 -2.24 -3.42
N GLY A 87 -1.39 -3.32 -2.71
CA GLY A 87 -0.93 -3.24 -1.32
C GLY A 87 -2.07 -3.10 -0.31
N LEU A 88 -3.30 -3.43 -0.69
CA LEU A 88 -4.45 -3.48 0.23
C LEU A 88 -4.43 -4.78 1.03
N ASP A 89 -4.91 -4.74 2.28
CA ASP A 89 -5.10 -5.96 3.05
C ASP A 89 -6.24 -6.82 2.46
N LYS A 90 -6.14 -8.14 2.66
CA LYS A 90 -7.12 -9.09 2.10
C LYS A 90 -8.54 -8.82 2.57
N GLY A 91 -8.72 -8.31 3.78
CA GLY A 91 -10.03 -7.96 4.35
C GLY A 91 -10.64 -6.75 3.64
N ALA A 92 -9.86 -5.70 3.42
CA ALA A 92 -10.28 -4.52 2.64
C ALA A 92 -10.67 -4.90 1.21
N VAL A 93 -9.85 -5.69 0.52
CA VAL A 93 -10.17 -6.15 -0.84
C VAL A 93 -11.46 -6.96 -0.85
N SER A 94 -11.65 -7.88 0.11
CA SER A 94 -12.87 -8.69 0.18
C SER A 94 -14.11 -7.82 0.41
N ARG A 95 -14.06 -6.84 1.32
CA ARG A 95 -15.17 -5.90 1.55
C ARG A 95 -15.45 -5.07 0.30
N CYS A 96 -14.41 -4.56 -0.35
CA CYS A 96 -14.53 -3.81 -1.60
C CYS A 96 -15.22 -4.63 -2.69
N PHE A 97 -14.78 -5.88 -2.92
CA PHE A 97 -15.39 -6.76 -3.93
C PHE A 97 -16.85 -7.06 -3.62
N LYS A 98 -17.20 -7.32 -2.35
CA LYS A 98 -18.59 -7.53 -1.94
C LYS A 98 -19.46 -6.30 -2.26
N GLN A 99 -18.98 -5.10 -1.95
CA GLN A 99 -19.70 -3.85 -2.25
C GLN A 99 -19.84 -3.63 -3.76
N MET A 100 -18.76 -3.83 -4.52
CA MET A 100 -18.78 -3.71 -5.98
C MET A 100 -19.75 -4.69 -6.63
N GLN A 101 -19.78 -5.94 -6.15
CA GLN A 101 -20.71 -6.96 -6.65
C GLN A 101 -22.16 -6.60 -6.30
N ALA A 102 -22.43 -6.16 -5.07
CA ALA A 102 -23.77 -5.74 -4.65
C ALA A 102 -24.30 -4.55 -5.48
N ARG A 103 -23.39 -3.68 -5.95
CA ARG A 103 -23.70 -2.58 -6.86
C ARG A 103 -23.74 -2.97 -8.35
N GLY A 104 -23.51 -4.24 -8.67
CA GLY A 104 -23.50 -4.73 -10.06
C GLY A 104 -22.30 -4.26 -10.90
N LEU A 105 -21.20 -3.81 -10.27
CA LEU A 105 -20.00 -3.31 -10.97
C LEU A 105 -19.05 -4.44 -11.38
N ILE A 106 -19.11 -5.57 -10.68
CA ILE A 106 -18.29 -6.76 -10.98
C ILE A 106 -19.14 -8.02 -10.93
N ARG A 107 -18.66 -9.06 -11.61
CA ARG A 107 -19.09 -10.44 -11.42
C ARG A 107 -17.96 -11.24 -10.80
N LEU A 108 -18.29 -12.10 -9.84
CA LEU A 108 -17.38 -13.10 -9.30
C LEU A 108 -17.68 -14.44 -9.95
N GLY A 109 -16.68 -15.04 -10.60
CA GLY A 109 -16.71 -16.39 -11.15
C GLY A 109 -15.67 -17.28 -10.50
N LEU A 110 -15.85 -18.59 -10.62
CA LEU A 110 -14.75 -19.54 -10.38
C LEU A 110 -13.79 -19.48 -11.55
N ASP A 111 -12.50 -19.61 -11.27
CA ASP A 111 -11.53 -19.84 -12.32
C ASP A 111 -11.74 -21.22 -12.95
N GLU A 112 -11.65 -21.30 -14.28
CA GLU A 112 -11.90 -22.54 -15.02
C GLU A 112 -10.77 -23.55 -14.82
N GLN A 113 -9.58 -23.09 -14.44
CA GLN A 113 -8.39 -23.92 -14.24
C GLN A 113 -8.22 -24.31 -12.77
N ASP A 114 -8.51 -23.40 -11.84
CA ASP A 114 -8.57 -23.64 -10.40
C ASP A 114 -9.96 -23.27 -9.84
N GLY A 115 -10.89 -24.24 -9.83
CA GLY A 115 -12.26 -24.06 -9.36
C GLY A 115 -12.42 -23.65 -7.89
N ARG A 116 -11.33 -23.39 -7.16
CA ARG A 116 -11.33 -22.80 -5.81
C ARG A 116 -11.04 -21.30 -5.84
N LEU A 117 -10.39 -20.80 -6.89
CA LEU A 117 -10.05 -19.39 -7.03
C LEU A 117 -11.25 -18.61 -7.55
N ARG A 118 -11.61 -17.54 -6.84
CA ARG A 118 -12.64 -16.60 -7.30
C ARG A 118 -12.00 -15.42 -8.03
N LEU A 119 -12.40 -15.22 -9.27
CA LEU A 119 -11.99 -14.11 -10.11
C LEU A 119 -13.09 -13.09 -10.22
N ALA A 120 -12.73 -11.81 -10.06
CA ALA A 120 -13.58 -10.67 -10.35
C ALA A 120 -13.34 -10.21 -11.78
N THR A 121 -14.42 -9.81 -12.46
CA THR A 121 -14.39 -9.21 -13.80
C THR A 121 -15.36 -8.03 -13.82
N LEU A 122 -15.04 -6.94 -14.53
CA LEU A 122 -15.98 -5.82 -14.70
C LEU A 122 -17.23 -6.25 -15.45
N THR A 123 -18.37 -5.72 -15.02
CA THR A 123 -19.59 -5.67 -15.83
C THR A 123 -19.53 -4.49 -16.80
N PRO A 124 -20.46 -4.40 -17.77
CA PRO A 124 -20.62 -3.19 -18.57
C PRO A 124 -20.80 -1.93 -17.72
N GLU A 125 -21.56 -2.02 -16.62
CA GLU A 125 -21.79 -0.92 -15.67
C GLU A 125 -20.50 -0.54 -14.93
N GLY A 126 -19.72 -1.53 -14.49
CA GLY A 126 -18.41 -1.30 -13.87
C GLY A 126 -17.41 -0.64 -14.81
N ARG A 127 -17.43 -1.02 -16.09
CA ARG A 127 -16.57 -0.40 -17.11
C ARG A 127 -17.01 1.04 -17.41
N ALA A 128 -18.31 1.29 -17.56
CA ALA A 128 -18.82 2.64 -17.76
C ALA A 128 -18.46 3.57 -16.58
N LEU A 129 -18.58 3.07 -15.35
CA LEU A 129 -18.17 3.82 -14.15
C LEU A 129 -16.66 4.10 -14.13
N HIS A 130 -15.84 3.11 -14.50
CA HIS A 130 -14.40 3.30 -14.64
C HIS A 130 -14.09 4.45 -15.62
N ASP A 131 -14.71 4.43 -16.79
CA ASP A 131 -14.43 5.40 -17.85
C ASP A 131 -14.86 6.82 -17.46
N GLN A 132 -15.95 6.96 -16.69
CA GLN A 132 -16.38 8.24 -16.12
C GLN A 132 -15.36 8.82 -15.13
N ILE A 133 -14.82 7.99 -14.23
CA ILE A 133 -13.86 8.43 -13.21
C ILE A 133 -12.47 8.69 -13.83
N LEU A 134 -12.11 7.93 -14.88
CA LEU A 134 -10.79 7.98 -15.53
C LEU A 134 -10.36 9.39 -15.91
N HIS A 135 -11.26 10.19 -16.49
CA HIS A 135 -10.93 11.56 -16.88
C HIS A 135 -10.46 12.41 -15.68
N LEU A 136 -11.16 12.32 -14.55
CA LEU A 136 -10.79 13.04 -13.34
C LEU A 136 -9.48 12.49 -12.73
N ALA A 137 -9.27 11.18 -12.81
CA ALA A 137 -8.02 10.56 -12.36
C ALA A 137 -6.81 11.06 -13.16
N LEU A 138 -6.93 11.13 -14.50
CA LEU A 138 -5.87 11.61 -15.38
C LEU A 138 -5.59 13.11 -15.21
N LEU A 139 -6.63 13.93 -14.99
CA LEU A 139 -6.44 15.34 -14.65
C LEU A 139 -5.61 15.51 -13.35
N ARG A 140 -5.93 14.70 -12.33
CA ARG A 140 -5.21 14.75 -11.05
C ARG A 140 -3.75 14.33 -11.20
N GLU A 141 -3.47 13.30 -12.00
CA GLU A 141 -2.10 12.90 -12.34
C GLU A 141 -1.36 14.00 -13.11
N GLN A 142 -1.99 14.57 -14.14
CA GLN A 142 -1.41 15.64 -14.94
C GLN A 142 -1.02 16.84 -14.08
N VAL A 143 -1.92 17.32 -13.22
CA VAL A 143 -1.64 18.46 -12.34
C VAL A 143 -0.58 18.11 -11.29
N PHE A 144 -0.55 16.87 -10.79
CA PHE A 144 0.48 16.44 -9.86
C PHE A 144 1.88 16.41 -10.50
N LEU A 145 1.97 16.03 -11.77
CA LEU A 145 3.24 15.89 -12.49
C LEU A 145 3.67 17.13 -13.29
N ASN A 146 2.83 18.17 -13.40
CA ASN A 146 3.12 19.34 -14.25
C ASN A 146 4.31 20.20 -13.79
N VAL A 147 4.82 19.97 -12.58
CA VAL A 147 6.02 20.62 -12.04
C VAL A 147 7.31 19.94 -12.51
N LEU A 148 7.19 18.83 -13.25
CA LEU A 148 8.29 18.03 -13.79
C LEU A 148 8.22 18.00 -15.32
N ASP A 149 9.36 18.10 -15.97
CA ASP A 149 9.45 17.87 -17.41
C ASP A 149 9.33 16.36 -17.76
N ALA A 150 9.25 16.04 -19.05
CA ALA A 150 9.05 14.66 -19.51
C ALA A 150 10.21 13.70 -19.11
N GLN A 151 11.44 14.20 -19.05
CA GLN A 151 12.62 13.42 -18.68
C GLN A 151 12.65 13.18 -17.16
N GLU A 152 12.29 14.20 -16.37
CA GLU A 152 12.13 14.11 -14.92
C GLU A 152 11.01 13.15 -14.55
N GLN A 153 9.86 13.20 -15.22
CA GLN A 153 8.75 12.26 -15.01
C GLN A 153 9.17 10.81 -15.31
N ALA A 154 9.85 10.58 -16.43
CA ALA A 154 10.36 9.25 -16.78
C ALA A 154 11.39 8.75 -15.75
N THR A 155 12.25 9.65 -15.28
CA THR A 155 13.26 9.36 -14.25
C THR A 155 12.60 9.01 -12.92
N LEU A 156 11.64 9.82 -12.46
CA LEU A 156 10.87 9.57 -11.24
C LEU A 156 10.19 8.21 -11.30
N LEU A 157 9.48 7.90 -12.40
CA LEU A 157 8.81 6.61 -12.56
C LEU A 157 9.80 5.45 -12.54
N GLY A 158 10.96 5.59 -13.18
CA GLY A 158 12.04 4.61 -13.14
C GLY A 158 12.59 4.37 -11.74
N LEU A 159 12.79 5.43 -10.95
CA LEU A 159 13.24 5.34 -9.56
C LEU A 159 12.19 4.68 -8.67
N LEU A 160 10.91 5.08 -8.79
CA LEU A 160 9.81 4.50 -8.04
C LEU A 160 9.65 2.99 -8.32
N ARG A 161 9.77 2.56 -9.58
CA ARG A 161 9.76 1.14 -9.95
C ARG A 161 10.89 0.36 -9.29
N ARG A 162 12.13 0.87 -9.35
CA ARG A 162 13.29 0.24 -8.71
C ARG A 162 13.12 0.13 -7.19
N LEU A 163 12.57 1.17 -6.54
CA LEU A 163 12.28 1.14 -5.11
C LEU A 163 11.19 0.11 -4.78
N HIS A 164 10.14 0.04 -5.59
CA HIS A 164 9.06 -0.95 -5.44
C HIS A 164 9.57 -2.39 -5.57
N GLU A 165 10.40 -2.68 -6.57
CA GLU A 165 11.04 -3.97 -6.78
C GLU A 165 11.97 -4.38 -5.62
N ASN A 166 12.52 -3.40 -4.89
CA ASN A 166 13.41 -3.62 -3.75
C ASN A 166 12.66 -3.86 -2.41
N LEU A 167 11.34 -3.69 -2.36
CA LEU A 167 10.56 -3.89 -1.12
C LEU A 167 10.76 -5.25 -0.46
N PRO A 168 10.86 -6.40 -1.18
CA PRO A 168 11.16 -7.69 -0.55
C PRO A 168 12.50 -7.70 0.21
N ALA A 169 13.51 -6.98 -0.28
CA ALA A 169 14.79 -6.86 0.42
C ALA A 169 14.67 -6.02 1.70
N VAL A 170 13.83 -4.98 1.69
CA VAL A 170 13.49 -4.19 2.89
C VAL A 170 12.85 -5.06 3.96
N GLU A 171 11.85 -5.87 3.59
CA GLU A 171 11.18 -6.79 4.51
C GLU A 171 12.15 -7.86 5.06
N ALA A 172 13.00 -8.43 4.21
CA ALA A 172 13.99 -9.42 4.63
C ALA A 172 15.02 -8.83 5.63
N ALA A 173 15.55 -7.63 5.34
CA ALA A 173 16.47 -6.94 6.22
C ALA A 173 15.82 -6.59 7.57
N THR A 174 14.57 -6.10 7.53
CA THR A 174 13.81 -5.77 8.74
C THR A 174 13.53 -7.02 9.58
N ALA A 175 13.12 -8.13 8.97
CA ALA A 175 12.88 -9.38 9.68
C ALA A 175 14.16 -9.94 10.33
N ALA A 176 15.30 -9.84 9.66
CA ALA A 176 16.60 -10.25 10.19
C ALA A 176 16.98 -9.40 11.42
N GLU A 177 16.84 -8.08 11.35
CA GLU A 177 17.13 -7.20 12.50
C GLU A 177 16.16 -7.43 13.66
N VAL A 178 14.87 -7.59 13.38
CA VAL A 178 13.87 -7.94 14.42
C VAL A 178 14.24 -9.26 15.11
N LYS A 179 14.71 -10.27 14.37
CA LYS A 179 15.19 -11.53 14.95
C LYS A 179 16.42 -11.31 15.83
N ALA A 180 17.38 -10.49 15.39
CA ALA A 180 18.57 -10.16 16.17
C ALA A 180 18.23 -9.38 17.45
N LEU A 181 17.32 -8.41 17.37
CA LEU A 181 16.84 -7.64 18.53
C LEU A 181 16.14 -8.53 19.56
N ARG A 182 15.30 -9.48 19.11
CA ARG A 182 14.68 -10.47 19.98
C ARG A 182 15.70 -11.36 20.69
N ALA A 183 16.75 -11.78 19.99
CA ALA A 183 17.85 -12.55 20.60
C ALA A 183 18.64 -11.73 21.65
N ARG A 184 18.62 -10.39 21.56
CA ARG A 184 19.18 -9.46 22.55
C ARG A 184 18.21 -9.11 23.68
N GLY A 185 17.06 -9.80 23.77
CA GLY A 185 16.07 -9.58 24.83
C GLY A 185 15.09 -8.44 24.57
N VAL A 186 15.10 -7.81 23.38
CA VAL A 186 14.09 -6.82 23.00
C VAL A 186 12.80 -7.54 22.63
N GLY A 187 11.91 -7.70 23.62
CA GLY A 187 10.59 -8.30 23.48
C GLY A 187 9.48 -7.27 23.31
N ARG A 188 8.28 -7.73 22.93
CA ARG A 188 7.07 -6.91 23.07
C ARG A 188 6.95 -6.55 24.55
N PRO A 189 6.71 -5.28 24.93
CA PRO A 189 6.41 -4.97 26.32
C PRO A 189 5.27 -5.88 26.78
N ALA A 190 5.40 -6.44 27.98
CA ALA A 190 4.28 -7.14 28.61
C ALA A 190 3.07 -6.22 28.49
N SER A 191 1.97 -6.70 27.90
CA SER A 191 0.74 -5.94 27.84
C SER A 191 0.28 -5.74 29.28
N GLY A 192 0.67 -4.61 29.88
CA GLY A 192 0.16 -4.14 31.15
C GLY A 192 -1.26 -3.67 30.95
N ASN A 193 -2.18 -4.60 30.73
CA ASN A 193 -3.54 -4.40 31.17
C ASN A 193 -3.62 -5.15 32.50
N PRO A 194 -3.85 -4.47 33.65
CA PRO A 194 -4.16 -5.18 34.87
C PRO A 194 -5.37 -6.07 34.59
N GLU A 195 -5.23 -7.34 34.94
CA GLU A 195 -6.34 -8.29 35.03
C GLU A 195 -7.44 -7.61 35.85
N PRO A 196 -8.70 -7.56 35.38
CA PRO A 196 -9.76 -6.95 36.16
C PRO A 196 -9.83 -7.69 37.49
N ALA A 197 -9.71 -6.96 38.59
CA ALA A 197 -9.94 -7.51 39.92
C ALA A 197 -11.30 -8.21 39.94
N ASP A 198 -11.30 -9.47 40.36
CA ASP A 198 -12.55 -10.19 40.66
C ASP A 198 -13.41 -9.29 41.55
N PRO A 199 -14.70 -9.11 41.24
CA PRO A 199 -15.59 -8.41 42.15
C PRO A 199 -15.64 -9.23 43.44
N GLU A 200 -15.21 -8.61 44.54
CA GLU A 200 -15.44 -9.12 45.89
C GLU A 200 -16.94 -9.45 46.04
N ASP A 201 -17.22 -10.69 46.45
CA ASP A 201 -18.53 -11.15 46.92
C ASP A 201 -18.98 -10.27 48.11
N ASP A 202 -19.71 -9.20 47.82
CA ASP A 202 -20.52 -8.47 48.80
C ASP A 202 -21.99 -8.84 48.59
N ASP A 203 -22.38 -10.03 49.06
CA ASP A 203 -23.76 -10.29 49.44
C ASP A 203 -23.86 -11.49 50.39
N THR A 204 -23.69 -11.25 51.70
CA THR A 204 -24.45 -12.00 52.70
C THR A 204 -24.67 -11.17 53.95
N ALA A 205 -25.76 -10.39 53.95
CA ALA A 205 -26.50 -10.15 55.19
C ALA A 205 -27.99 -10.02 54.90
N PRO A 206 -28.81 -10.85 55.56
CA PRO A 206 -30.02 -10.31 56.14
C PRO A 206 -30.11 -10.67 57.63
N GLY A 207 -30.37 -9.69 58.48
CA GLY A 207 -30.61 -9.93 59.90
C GLY A 207 -31.06 -8.69 60.67
N ALA A 208 -32.36 -8.71 60.99
CA ALA A 208 -33.14 -7.87 61.92
C ALA A 208 -33.74 -6.56 61.38
#